data_AF-A0A3R6Y5I5-F1
#
_entry.id   AF-A0A3R6Y5I5-F1
#
_cell.length_a   1.000
_cell.length_b   1.000
_cell.length_c   1.000
_cell.angle_alpha   90.00
_cell.angle_beta   90.00
_cell.angle_gamma   90.00
#
_symmetry.space_group_name_H-M   'P 1'
#
loop_
_entity.id
_entity.type
_entity.pdbx_description
1 polymer ?
#
loop_
_entity_poly.entity_id
_entity_poly.type
_entity_poly.pdbx_seq_one_letter_code
_entity_poly.pdbx_strand_id
1 'polypeptide(L)'
;MSTYGKKVDIAHGNLTVLWQEQRRLITSVLSTCKDLKNNEAIPQILKIVLQLGNALNEGTTRGSASGFKLSILLKLVQVKAADNSMTLLNYLAKILRDKESDWLNFIDAIPSIQEASRVTHQVLKAGEASIRKAADLVVHELELHRKLPQILDSDKFQDVVGPVRLSTYSIPPTSS
;
A
#
# COMPACT_ATOMS: atom_id res chain seq x y z
N MET A 1 -7.36 22.40 27.65
CA MET A 1 -6.56 21.24 27.16
C MET A 1 -5.09 21.66 27.14
N SER A 2 -4.23 20.99 27.91
CA SER A 2 -2.79 21.34 28.02
C SER A 2 -2.09 21.25 26.65
N THR A 3 -1.08 22.09 26.40
CA THR A 3 -0.20 22.06 25.22
C THR A 3 0.39 20.66 24.99
N TYR A 4 0.58 19.90 26.06
CA TYR A 4 1.07 18.54 26.05
C TYR A 4 0.05 17.56 25.46
N GLY A 5 -1.22 17.60 25.89
CA GLY A 5 -2.26 16.69 25.38
C GLY A 5 -2.43 16.79 23.85
N LYS A 6 -2.30 18.01 23.31
CA LYS A 6 -2.31 18.24 21.85
C LYS A 6 -1.16 17.54 21.11
N LYS A 7 0.02 17.39 21.73
CA LYS A 7 1.16 16.69 21.11
C LYS A 7 0.96 15.19 21.04
N VAL A 8 0.37 14.58 22.06
CA VAL A 8 0.04 13.13 22.07
C VAL A 8 -1.01 12.83 21.01
N ASP A 9 -2.04 13.67 20.89
CA ASP A 9 -3.10 13.50 19.89
C ASP A 9 -2.56 13.58 18.46
N ILE A 10 -1.64 14.52 18.19
CA ILE A 10 -0.98 14.64 16.88
C ILE A 10 -0.10 13.42 16.60
N ALA A 11 0.70 12.97 17.58
CA ALA A 11 1.56 11.80 17.42
C ALA A 11 0.75 10.53 17.15
N HIS A 12 -0.36 10.34 17.86
CA HIS A 12 -1.29 9.24 17.65
C HIS A 12 -2.00 9.30 16.28
N GLY A 13 -2.41 10.50 15.85
CA GLY A 13 -2.98 10.72 14.52
C GLY A 13 -2.01 10.32 13.41
N ASN A 14 -0.75 10.75 13.51
CA ASN A 14 0.30 10.37 12.55
C ASN A 14 0.53 8.85 12.51
N LEU A 15 0.60 8.20 13.67
CA LEU A 15 0.74 6.74 13.74
C LEU A 15 -0.43 6.02 13.06
N THR A 16 -1.66 6.51 13.26
CA THR A 16 -2.86 5.93 12.67
C THR A 16 -2.84 5.98 11.14
N VAL A 17 -2.45 7.12 10.56
CA VAL A 17 -2.34 7.30 9.11
C VAL A 17 -1.28 6.37 8.51
N LEU A 18 -0.09 6.31 9.13
CA LEU A 18 0.99 5.42 8.68
C LEU A 18 0.58 3.95 8.73
N TRP A 19 -0.10 3.54 9.81
CA TRP A 19 -0.62 2.18 9.97
C TRP A 19 -1.66 1.84 8.89
N GLN A 20 -2.62 2.73 8.64
CA GLN A 20 -3.65 2.52 7.62
C GLN A 20 -3.05 2.32 6.24
N GLU A 21 -2.06 3.14 5.87
CA GLU A 21 -1.41 3.01 4.56
C GLU A 21 -0.65 1.69 4.42
N GLN A 22 0.15 1.29 5.43
CA GLN A 22 0.85 0.00 5.36
C GLN A 22 -0.11 -1.18 5.33
N ARG A 23 -1.18 -1.14 6.13
CA ARG A 23 -2.21 -2.17 6.12
C ARG A 23 -2.86 -2.28 4.73
N ARG A 24 -3.14 -1.16 4.07
CA ARG A 24 -3.72 -1.12 2.73
C ARG A 24 -2.82 -1.83 1.71
N LEU A 25 -1.54 -1.47 1.67
CA LEU A 25 -0.55 -2.05 0.76
C LEU A 25 -0.41 -3.57 0.96
N ILE A 26 -0.27 -4.02 2.21
CA ILE A 26 -0.17 -5.44 2.54
C ILE A 26 -1.44 -6.18 2.14
N THR A 27 -2.61 -5.62 2.43
CA THR A 27 -3.90 -6.23 2.08
C THR A 27 -4.08 -6.34 0.57
N SER A 28 -3.64 -5.33 -0.20
CA SER A 28 -3.66 -5.34 -1.66
C SER A 28 -2.82 -6.48 -2.24
N VAL A 29 -1.62 -6.71 -1.72
CA VAL A 29 -0.76 -7.84 -2.13
C VAL A 29 -1.39 -9.18 -1.75
N LEU A 30 -1.87 -9.33 -0.51
CA LEU A 30 -2.44 -10.59 -0.03
C LEU A 30 -3.73 -10.96 -0.78
N SER A 31 -4.62 -10.00 -1.01
CA SER A 31 -5.84 -10.20 -1.80
C SER A 31 -5.51 -10.59 -3.24
N THR A 32 -4.63 -9.84 -3.91
CA THR A 32 -4.18 -10.18 -5.27
C THR A 32 -3.60 -11.60 -5.34
N CYS A 33 -2.75 -11.99 -4.39
CA CYS A 33 -2.20 -13.35 -4.33
C CYS A 33 -3.28 -14.42 -4.17
N LYS A 34 -4.32 -14.14 -3.37
CA LYS A 34 -5.47 -15.04 -3.19
C LYS A 34 -6.30 -15.14 -4.47
N ASP A 35 -6.60 -14.01 -5.08
CA ASP A 35 -7.39 -13.93 -6.30
C ASP A 35 -6.69 -14.62 -7.46
N LEU A 36 -5.37 -14.42 -7.62
CA LEU A 36 -4.54 -15.14 -8.60
C LEU A 36 -4.57 -16.67 -8.39
N LYS A 37 -4.56 -17.14 -7.15
CA LYS A 37 -4.61 -18.58 -6.83
C LYS A 37 -5.98 -19.19 -7.08
N ASN A 38 -7.04 -18.41 -6.87
CA ASN A 38 -8.42 -18.87 -6.99
C ASN A 38 -9.00 -18.63 -8.39
N ASN A 39 -8.28 -17.93 -9.26
CA ASN A 39 -8.73 -17.65 -10.61
C ASN A 39 -8.66 -18.92 -11.48
N GLU A 40 -9.82 -19.31 -12.04
CA GLU A 40 -9.93 -20.52 -12.86
C GLU A 40 -9.40 -20.33 -14.30
N ALA A 41 -9.40 -19.10 -14.82
CA ALA A 41 -9.01 -18.81 -16.20
C ALA A 41 -7.48 -18.81 -16.38
N ILE A 42 -6.72 -18.22 -15.44
CA ILE A 42 -5.25 -18.14 -15.50
C ILE A 42 -4.57 -19.49 -15.81
N PRO A 43 -4.83 -20.60 -15.09
CA PRO A 43 -4.18 -21.87 -15.39
C PRO A 43 -4.54 -22.39 -16.79
N GLN A 44 -5.75 -22.14 -17.29
CA GLN A 44 -6.15 -22.55 -18.63
C GLN A 44 -5.44 -21.72 -19.71
N ILE A 45 -5.33 -20.41 -19.52
CA ILE A 45 -4.57 -19.52 -20.41
C ILE A 45 -3.11 -19.97 -20.47
N LEU A 46 -2.47 -20.20 -19.31
CA LEU A 46 -1.09 -20.66 -19.25
C LEU A 46 -0.90 -22.03 -19.91
N LYS A 47 -1.87 -22.95 -19.76
CA LYS A 47 -1.85 -24.26 -20.43
C LYS A 47 -1.91 -24.12 -21.95
N ILE A 48 -2.76 -23.24 -22.48
CA ILE A 48 -2.86 -23.00 -23.92
C ILE A 48 -1.56 -22.38 -24.43
N VAL A 49 -0.98 -21.42 -23.71
CA VAL A 49 0.33 -20.84 -24.05
C VAL A 49 1.42 -21.92 -24.10
N LEU A 50 1.43 -22.86 -23.14
CA LEU A 50 2.38 -23.97 -23.14
C LEU A 50 2.18 -24.88 -24.35
N GLN A 51 0.93 -25.23 -24.68
CA GLN A 51 0.60 -26.07 -25.84
C GLN A 51 1.02 -25.42 -27.16
N LEU A 52 0.71 -24.12 -27.34
CA LEU A 52 1.14 -23.35 -28.50
C LEU A 52 2.66 -23.27 -28.59
N GLY A 53 3.33 -23.00 -27.46
CA GLY A 53 4.79 -22.96 -27.39
C GLY A 53 5.43 -24.30 -27.77
N ASN A 54 4.89 -25.42 -27.28
CA ASN A 54 5.39 -26.75 -27.60
C ASN A 54 5.19 -27.11 -29.08
N ALA A 55 4.03 -26.77 -29.65
CA ALA A 55 3.76 -27.00 -31.07
C ALA A 55 4.70 -26.16 -31.97
N LEU A 56 4.92 -24.89 -31.63
CA LEU A 56 5.81 -24.01 -32.41
C LEU A 56 7.29 -24.38 -32.30
N ASN A 57 7.69 -25.06 -31.23
CA ASN A 57 9.07 -25.46 -30.97
C ASN A 57 9.30 -26.96 -31.14
N GLU A 58 8.37 -27.68 -31.80
CA GLU A 58 8.51 -29.10 -32.09
C GLU A 58 9.82 -29.38 -32.84
N GLY A 59 10.52 -30.45 -32.45
CA GLY A 59 11.83 -30.81 -33.03
C GLY A 59 13.02 -29.96 -32.54
N THR A 60 12.80 -28.96 -31.68
CA THR A 60 13.89 -28.17 -31.05
C THR A 60 14.11 -28.57 -29.59
N THR A 61 15.22 -28.11 -29.00
CA THR A 61 15.49 -28.27 -27.55
C THR A 61 14.50 -27.53 -26.65
N ARG A 62 13.64 -26.69 -27.22
CA ARG A 62 12.58 -25.94 -26.52
C ARG A 62 11.19 -26.57 -26.67
N GLY A 63 11.07 -27.65 -27.45
CA GLY A 63 9.85 -28.44 -27.54
C GLY A 63 9.62 -29.28 -26.28
N SER A 64 8.40 -29.83 -26.14
CA SER A 64 8.02 -30.73 -25.03
C SER A 64 8.32 -30.19 -23.63
N ALA A 65 8.23 -28.87 -23.46
CA ALA A 65 8.40 -28.24 -22.16
C ALA A 65 7.24 -28.59 -21.21
N SER A 66 7.55 -28.74 -19.93
CA SER A 66 6.54 -28.90 -18.86
C SER A 66 6.06 -27.56 -18.28
N GLY A 67 6.69 -26.46 -18.66
CA GLY A 67 6.37 -25.13 -18.16
C GLY A 67 7.27 -24.06 -18.78
N PHE A 68 6.99 -22.79 -18.46
CA PHE A 68 7.73 -21.65 -18.98
C PHE A 68 7.85 -20.54 -17.94
N LYS A 69 8.85 -19.67 -18.11
CA LYS A 69 8.96 -18.43 -17.32
C LYS A 69 7.88 -17.44 -17.75
N LEU A 70 7.16 -16.84 -16.80
CA LEU A 70 6.08 -15.87 -17.09
C LEU A 70 6.53 -14.66 -17.93
N SER A 71 7.83 -14.32 -17.94
CA SER A 71 8.38 -13.28 -18.81
C SER A 71 8.19 -13.56 -20.31
N ILE A 72 7.91 -14.80 -20.71
CA ILE A 72 7.56 -15.15 -22.10
C ILE A 72 6.20 -14.57 -22.51
N LEU A 73 5.28 -14.32 -21.57
CA LEU A 73 3.96 -13.75 -21.90
C LEU A 73 4.09 -12.40 -22.62
N LEU A 74 5.10 -11.59 -22.27
CA LEU A 74 5.40 -10.32 -22.93
C LEU A 74 5.90 -10.48 -24.37
N LYS A 75 6.37 -11.68 -24.75
CA LYS A 75 6.91 -11.99 -26.07
C LYS A 75 5.85 -12.50 -27.04
N LEU A 76 4.63 -12.82 -26.58
CA LEU A 76 3.56 -13.32 -27.44
C LEU A 76 3.16 -12.33 -28.54
N VAL A 77 3.34 -11.03 -28.31
CA VAL A 77 3.12 -9.98 -29.32
C VAL A 77 4.21 -9.93 -30.40
N GLN A 78 5.38 -10.53 -30.13
CA GLN A 78 6.55 -10.49 -31.02
C GLN A 78 6.57 -11.67 -32.00
N VAL A 79 5.93 -12.78 -31.64
CA VAL A 79 5.81 -13.96 -32.51
C VAL A 79 4.68 -13.70 -33.50
N LYS A 80 4.98 -13.70 -34.79
CA LYS A 80 4.03 -13.41 -35.87
C LYS A 80 3.84 -14.60 -36.79
N ALA A 81 2.67 -14.68 -37.41
CA ALA A 81 2.43 -15.55 -38.56
C ALA A 81 3.38 -15.17 -39.72
N ALA A 82 3.64 -16.13 -40.62
CA ALA A 82 4.58 -15.93 -41.74
C ALA A 82 4.18 -14.77 -42.67
N ASP A 83 2.88 -14.52 -42.82
CA ASP A 83 2.31 -13.43 -43.59
C ASP A 83 2.15 -12.12 -42.81
N ASN A 84 2.60 -12.08 -41.55
CA ASN A 84 2.44 -10.98 -40.60
C ASN A 84 0.97 -10.57 -40.31
N SER A 85 -0.02 -11.38 -40.66
CA SER A 85 -1.44 -11.05 -40.47
C SER A 85 -1.87 -11.00 -38.99
N MET A 86 -1.22 -11.78 -38.13
CA MET A 86 -1.52 -11.84 -36.70
C MET A 86 -0.30 -12.21 -35.85
N THR A 87 -0.36 -11.85 -34.57
CA THR A 87 0.60 -12.27 -33.55
C THR A 87 0.11 -13.53 -32.83
N LEU A 88 0.99 -14.21 -32.10
CA LEU A 88 0.62 -15.33 -31.24
C LEU A 88 -0.34 -14.89 -30.12
N LEU A 89 -0.23 -13.64 -29.63
CA LEU A 89 -1.19 -13.08 -28.68
C LEU A 89 -2.59 -12.93 -29.29
N ASN A 90 -2.69 -12.42 -30.53
CA ASN A 90 -3.97 -12.32 -31.24
C ASN A 90 -4.60 -13.70 -31.44
N TYR A 91 -3.78 -14.68 -31.82
CA TYR A 91 -4.22 -16.05 -32.00
C TYR A 91 -4.67 -16.70 -30.69
N LEU A 92 -3.94 -16.48 -29.59
CA LEU A 92 -4.35 -16.90 -28.25
C LEU A 92 -5.71 -16.30 -27.87
N ALA A 93 -5.90 -14.99 -28.06
CA ALA A 93 -7.17 -14.32 -27.75
C ALA A 93 -8.34 -14.90 -28.57
N LYS A 94 -8.10 -15.28 -29.83
CA LYS A 94 -9.09 -15.99 -30.66
C LYS A 94 -9.44 -17.36 -30.06
N ILE A 95 -8.44 -18.18 -29.73
CA ILE A 95 -8.67 -19.50 -29.11
C ILE A 95 -9.46 -19.37 -27.80
N LEU A 96 -9.10 -18.41 -26.96
CA LEU A 96 -9.80 -18.17 -25.69
C LEU A 96 -11.27 -17.79 -25.94
N ARG A 97 -11.54 -16.90 -26.89
CA ARG A 97 -12.90 -16.50 -27.27
C ARG A 97 -13.75 -17.68 -27.74
N ASP A 98 -13.16 -18.57 -28.53
CA ASP A 98 -13.86 -19.74 -29.08
C ASP A 98 -14.08 -20.84 -28.02
N LYS A 99 -13.26 -20.88 -26.96
CA LYS A 99 -13.36 -21.87 -25.87
C LYS A 99 -14.29 -21.41 -24.75
N GLU A 100 -13.99 -20.26 -24.16
CA GLU A 100 -14.71 -19.69 -23.01
C GLU A 100 -14.40 -18.19 -22.98
N SER A 101 -15.32 -17.38 -23.51
CA SER A 101 -15.10 -15.95 -23.71
C SER A 101 -14.87 -15.19 -22.41
N ASP A 102 -15.44 -15.66 -21.30
CA ASP A 102 -15.26 -15.08 -19.96
C ASP A 102 -13.80 -15.15 -19.47
N TRP A 103 -12.98 -16.08 -19.97
CA TRP A 103 -11.56 -16.12 -19.65
C TRP A 103 -10.78 -14.89 -20.14
N LEU A 104 -11.31 -14.15 -21.12
CA LEU A 104 -10.69 -12.89 -21.55
C LEU A 104 -10.82 -11.78 -20.49
N ASN A 105 -11.80 -11.89 -19.61
CA ASN A 105 -12.11 -10.91 -18.57
C ASN A 105 -11.53 -11.32 -17.20
N PHE A 106 -10.56 -12.24 -17.17
CA PHE A 106 -10.01 -12.79 -15.92
C PHE A 106 -9.43 -11.74 -14.96
N ILE A 107 -9.01 -10.59 -15.50
CA ILE A 107 -8.45 -9.47 -14.72
C ILE A 107 -9.52 -8.82 -13.83
N ASP A 108 -10.80 -8.86 -14.23
CA ASP A 108 -11.89 -8.25 -13.46
C ASP A 108 -12.09 -8.96 -12.11
N ALA A 109 -11.71 -10.24 -12.04
CA ALA A 109 -11.68 -11.02 -10.81
C ALA A 109 -10.46 -10.71 -9.90
N ILE A 110 -9.59 -9.78 -10.29
CA ILE A 110 -8.34 -9.42 -9.57
C ILE A 110 -8.20 -7.89 -9.50
N PRO A 111 -9.13 -7.19 -8.82
CA PRO A 111 -9.23 -5.73 -8.85
C PRO A 111 -7.97 -5.02 -8.31
N SER A 112 -7.26 -5.64 -7.37
CA SER A 112 -6.09 -5.07 -6.70
C SER A 112 -4.78 -5.25 -7.48
N ILE A 113 -4.78 -5.91 -8.64
CA ILE A 113 -3.55 -6.34 -9.32
C ILE A 113 -2.59 -5.18 -9.66
N GLN A 114 -3.14 -4.05 -10.11
CA GLN A 114 -2.35 -2.87 -10.48
C GLN A 114 -1.69 -2.23 -9.26
N GLU A 115 -2.43 -2.11 -8.16
CA GLU A 115 -1.91 -1.57 -6.92
C GLU A 115 -0.84 -2.50 -6.33
N ALA A 116 -1.15 -3.79 -6.21
CA ALA A 116 -0.23 -4.80 -5.70
C ALA A 116 1.07 -4.87 -6.51
N SER A 117 1.01 -4.68 -7.83
CA SER A 117 2.19 -4.69 -8.70
C SER A 117 3.22 -3.60 -8.38
N ARG A 118 2.78 -2.51 -7.73
CA ARG A 118 3.62 -1.37 -7.34
C ARG A 118 4.21 -1.52 -5.94
N VAL A 119 3.73 -2.48 -5.15
CA VAL A 119 4.20 -2.71 -3.78
C VAL A 119 5.53 -3.44 -3.83
N THR A 120 6.58 -2.78 -3.36
CA THR A 120 7.92 -3.37 -3.28
C THR A 120 8.33 -3.64 -1.84
N HIS A 121 9.29 -4.55 -1.66
CA HIS A 121 9.88 -4.81 -0.35
C HIS A 121 10.47 -3.54 0.30
N GLN A 122 11.02 -2.64 -0.50
CA GLN A 122 11.57 -1.38 -0.01
C GLN A 122 10.49 -0.46 0.54
N VAL A 123 9.34 -0.35 -0.14
CA VAL A 123 8.19 0.45 0.33
C VAL A 123 7.65 -0.11 1.65
N LEU A 124 7.48 -1.42 1.74
CA LEU A 124 6.99 -2.07 2.97
C LEU A 124 7.95 -1.87 4.14
N LYS A 125 9.26 -2.07 3.92
CA LYS A 125 10.28 -1.84 4.96
C LYS A 125 10.35 -0.39 5.42
N ALA A 126 10.28 0.56 4.49
CA ALA A 126 10.30 1.99 4.83
C ALA A 126 9.08 2.39 5.67
N GLY A 127 7.90 1.84 5.34
CA GLY A 127 6.69 2.07 6.11
C GLY A 127 6.71 1.42 7.49
N GLU A 128 7.21 0.19 7.59
CA GLU A 128 7.42 -0.48 8.88
C GLU A 128 8.32 0.36 9.81
N ALA A 129 9.45 0.85 9.30
CA ALA A 129 10.36 1.70 10.06
C ALA A 129 9.69 3.02 10.49
N SER A 130 8.87 3.60 9.63
CA SER A 130 8.15 4.84 9.91
C SER A 130 7.08 4.64 11.00
N ILE A 131 6.34 3.54 10.96
CA ILE A 131 5.38 3.16 12.00
C ILE A 131 6.09 2.94 13.33
N ARG A 132 7.21 2.19 13.33
CA ARG A 132 8.01 1.94 14.53
C ARG A 132 8.45 3.24 15.19
N LYS A 133 9.03 4.15 14.41
CA LYS A 133 9.44 5.48 14.89
C LYS A 133 8.26 6.29 15.44
N ALA A 134 7.11 6.28 14.76
CA ALA A 134 5.93 6.99 15.23
C ALA A 134 5.38 6.40 16.55
N ALA A 135 5.40 5.07 16.70
CA ALA A 135 5.00 4.40 17.93
C ALA A 135 5.96 4.75 19.08
N ASP A 136 7.27 4.74 18.84
CA ASP A 136 8.27 5.13 19.85
C ASP A 136 8.06 6.57 20.33
N LEU A 137 7.70 7.50 19.42
CA LEU A 137 7.37 8.87 19.77
C LEU A 137 6.12 8.97 20.65
N VAL A 138 5.06 8.23 20.32
CA VAL A 138 3.84 8.19 21.14
C VAL A 138 4.17 7.69 22.55
N VAL A 139 4.93 6.59 22.67
CA VAL A 139 5.35 6.04 23.96
C VAL A 139 6.17 7.06 24.75
N HIS A 140 7.11 7.74 24.09
CA HIS A 140 7.94 8.77 24.73
C HIS A 140 7.11 9.94 25.25
N GLU A 141 6.21 10.49 24.43
CA GLU A 141 5.36 11.61 24.82
C GLU A 141 4.42 11.24 25.98
N LEU A 142 3.85 10.02 25.97
CA LEU A 142 3.04 9.51 27.07
C LEU A 142 3.84 9.41 28.39
N GLU A 143 5.09 8.95 28.33
CA GLU A 143 5.95 8.87 29.50
C GLU A 143 6.34 10.26 30.05
N LEU A 144 6.55 11.25 29.17
CA LEU A 144 6.74 12.65 29.58
C LEU A 144 5.49 13.20 30.27
N HIS A 145 4.31 12.93 29.70
CA HIS A 145 3.04 13.35 30.29
C HIS A 145 2.82 12.77 31.68
N ARG A 146 3.13 11.48 31.87
CA ARG A 146 2.99 10.79 33.16
C ARG A 146 3.82 11.43 34.27
N LYS A 147 4.94 12.07 33.93
CA LYS A 147 5.85 12.76 34.87
C LYS A 147 5.44 14.20 35.16
N LEU A 148 4.48 14.77 34.42
CA LEU A 148 3.99 16.11 34.73
C LEU A 148 3.27 16.08 36.08
N PRO A 149 3.45 17.11 36.92
CA PRO A 149 2.64 17.26 38.12
C PRO A 149 1.18 17.22 37.70
N GLN A 150 0.36 16.39 38.36
CA GLN A 150 -1.07 16.59 38.28
C GLN A 150 -1.33 18.03 38.75
N ILE A 151 -2.05 18.82 37.95
CA ILE A 151 -2.63 20.05 38.49
C ILE A 151 -3.56 19.55 39.59
N LEU A 152 -3.10 19.66 40.83
CA LEU A 152 -3.94 19.41 41.99
C LEU A 152 -5.09 20.41 41.90
N ASP A 153 -6.32 19.98 42.16
CA ASP A 153 -7.46 20.92 42.28
C ASP A 153 -7.23 22.00 43.36
N SER A 154 -6.17 21.85 44.18
CA SER A 154 -5.68 22.84 45.15
C SER A 154 -4.64 23.84 44.60
N ASP A 155 -4.33 23.83 43.31
CA ASP A 155 -3.35 24.76 42.72
C ASP A 155 -3.92 26.17 42.63
N LYS A 156 -3.71 26.94 43.71
CA LYS A 156 -4.13 28.35 43.85
C LYS A 156 -3.18 29.33 43.18
N PHE A 157 -2.24 28.89 42.33
CA PHE A 157 -1.25 29.79 41.73
C PHE A 157 -1.92 30.93 40.95
N GLN A 158 -3.02 30.67 40.22
CA GLN A 158 -3.76 31.74 39.55
C GLN A 158 -4.51 32.67 40.52
N ASP A 159 -5.02 32.15 41.65
CA ASP A 159 -5.68 32.95 42.69
C ASP A 159 -4.69 33.90 43.39
N VAL A 160 -3.43 33.48 43.54
CA VAL A 160 -2.38 34.27 44.20
C VAL A 160 -1.70 35.26 43.24
N VAL A 161 -1.54 34.90 41.96
CA VAL A 161 -0.81 35.73 40.99
C VAL A 161 -1.74 36.72 40.24
N GLY A 162 -3.05 36.42 40.15
CA GLY A 162 -4.05 37.31 39.55
C GLY A 162 -4.09 38.72 40.14
N PRO A 163 -4.07 38.90 41.49
CA PRO A 163 -4.08 40.22 42.13
C PRO A 163 -2.81 41.04 41.89
N VAL A 164 -1.66 40.41 41.62
CA VAL A 164 -0.36 41.10 41.47
C VAL A 164 -0.24 41.82 40.12
N ARG A 165 -1.08 41.47 39.13
CA ARG A 165 -0.95 41.99 37.76
C ARG A 165 -1.63 43.33 37.46
N LEU A 166 -2.41 43.91 38.37
CA LEU A 166 -3.19 45.12 38.09
C LEU A 166 -2.83 46.35 38.93
N SER A 167 -1.89 46.27 39.87
CA SER A 167 -1.55 47.40 40.76
C SER A 167 -0.22 48.10 40.50
N THR A 168 0.64 47.61 39.60
CA THR A 168 2.01 48.16 39.44
C THR A 168 2.33 48.84 38.11
N TYR A 169 1.38 48.98 37.19
CA TYR A 169 1.58 49.80 35.98
C TYR A 169 0.40 50.73 35.74
N SER A 170 0.28 51.77 36.59
CA SER A 170 -0.42 52.99 36.19
C SER A 170 0.58 53.92 35.52
N ILE A 171 0.47 54.07 34.21
CA ILE A 171 1.16 55.11 33.45
C ILE A 171 0.48 56.45 33.82
N PRO A 172 1.20 57.45 34.37
CA PRO A 172 0.58 58.72 34.72
C PRO A 172 0.14 59.47 33.44
N PRO A 173 -1.00 60.19 33.48
CA PRO A 173 -1.48 60.95 32.34
C PRO A 173 -0.57 62.14 32.07
N THR A 174 -0.15 62.29 30.81
CA THR A 174 0.55 63.48 30.31
C THR A 174 -0.42 64.66 30.28
N SER A 175 -0.12 65.70 31.07
CA SER A 175 -0.81 66.99 31.04
C SER A 175 -0.49 67.76 29.77
N SER A 176 -1.52 68.42 29.23
CA SER A 176 -1.56 69.29 28.05
C SER A 176 -0.67 70.52 28.17
#